data_AF-A0A1C3Y2M9-F1
#
_entry.id   AF-A0A1C3Y2M9-F1
#
_cell.length_a   1.000
_cell.length_b   1.000
_cell.length_c   1.000
_cell.angle_alpha   90.00
_cell.angle_beta   90.00
_cell.angle_gamma   90.00
#
_symmetry.space_group_name_H-M   'P 1'
#
loop_
_entity.id
_entity.type
_entity.pdbx_description
1 polymer ?
#
loop_
_entity_poly.entity_id
_entity_poly.type
_entity_poly.pdbx_seq_one_letter_code
_entity_poly.pdbx_strand_id
1 'polypeptide(L)'
;MTGPTARPTVWLTHEFLAVMLGVRRAGVTVALHLLNAKGLIRSTRRQIVILNRPGLIEEAHGSYGAAEEEYRRLIGKDLAR
;
A
#
# COMPACT_ATOMS: atom_id res chain seq x y z
N MET A 1 11.76 -26.62 -2.19
CA MET A 1 10.31 -26.58 -1.89
C MET A 1 10.00 -25.26 -1.20
N THR A 2 9.93 -24.16 -1.94
CA THR A 2 9.44 -22.87 -1.41
C THR A 2 7.92 -22.91 -1.44
N GLY A 3 7.30 -23.00 -0.25
CA GLY A 3 5.86 -22.87 -0.09
C GLY A 3 5.35 -21.55 -0.69
N PRO A 4 4.04 -21.43 -0.95
CA PRO A 4 3.51 -20.27 -1.67
C PRO A 4 3.83 -19.00 -0.86
N THR A 5 4.74 -18.18 -1.36
CA THR A 5 5.05 -16.86 -0.80
C THR A 5 3.80 -16.01 -0.97
N ALA A 6 2.90 -16.06 0.01
CA ALA A 6 1.64 -15.34 -0.04
C ALA A 6 1.95 -13.86 -0.25
N ARG A 7 1.53 -13.31 -1.38
CA ARG A 7 1.75 -11.90 -1.69
C ARG A 7 0.96 -11.05 -0.68
N PRO A 8 1.56 -9.98 -0.14
CA PRO A 8 0.85 -9.08 0.75
C PRO A 8 -0.46 -8.62 0.10
N THR A 9 -1.56 -8.84 0.82
CA THR A 9 -2.91 -8.60 0.32
C THR A 9 -3.67 -7.76 1.33
N VAL A 10 -4.31 -6.71 0.83
CA VAL A 10 -5.17 -5.83 1.62
C VAL A 10 -6.62 -6.08 1.22
N TRP A 11 -7.46 -6.40 2.22
CA TRP A 11 -8.87 -6.71 2.02
C TRP A 11 -9.74 -5.51 2.36
N LEU A 12 -10.02 -4.68 1.35
CA LEU A 12 -10.87 -3.50 1.51
C LEU A 12 -11.52 -3.08 0.20
N THR A 13 -12.59 -2.29 0.31
CA THR A 13 -13.26 -1.69 -0.85
C THR A 13 -12.60 -0.36 -1.23
N HIS A 14 -12.74 0.04 -2.49
CA HIS A 14 -12.32 1.38 -2.93
C HIS A 14 -13.05 2.49 -2.17
N GLU A 15 -14.28 2.23 -1.74
CA GLU A 15 -15.07 3.14 -0.92
C GLU A 15 -14.49 3.29 0.49
N PHE A 16 -14.11 2.18 1.13
CA PHE A 16 -13.47 2.23 2.44
C PHE A 16 -12.12 2.94 2.37
N LEU A 17 -11.33 2.69 1.32
CA LEU A 17 -10.08 3.41 1.10
C LEU A 17 -10.31 4.92 0.91
N ALA A 18 -11.37 5.31 0.21
CA ALA A 18 -11.72 6.70 0.01
C ALA A 18 -12.05 7.41 1.33
N VAL A 19 -12.80 6.72 2.23
CA VAL A 19 -13.09 7.21 3.58
C VAL A 19 -11.80 7.37 4.39
N MET A 20 -10.92 6.37 4.41
CA MET A 20 -9.66 6.43 5.17
C MET A 20 -8.74 7.58 4.71
N LEU A 21 -8.76 7.88 3.42
CA LEU A 21 -7.92 8.93 2.83
C LEU A 21 -8.61 10.31 2.79
N GLY A 22 -9.88 10.42 3.18
CA GLY A 22 -10.64 11.67 3.10
C GLY A 22 -10.84 12.18 1.66
N VAL A 23 -10.87 11.29 0.67
CA VAL A 23 -11.00 11.64 -0.76
C VAL A 23 -12.27 11.09 -1.38
N ARG A 24 -12.59 11.53 -2.61
CA ARG A 24 -13.70 10.97 -3.39
C ARG A 24 -13.33 9.57 -3.93
N ARG A 25 -14.30 8.64 -3.94
CA ARG A 25 -14.14 7.29 -4.53
C ARG A 25 -13.57 7.31 -5.95
N ALA A 26 -13.96 8.27 -6.78
CA ALA A 26 -13.46 8.39 -8.14
C ALA A 26 -11.92 8.57 -8.18
N GLY A 27 -11.35 9.36 -7.25
CA GLY A 27 -9.90 9.54 -7.15
C GLY A 27 -9.18 8.24 -6.80
N VAL A 28 -9.75 7.45 -5.87
CA VAL A 28 -9.22 6.12 -5.55
C VAL A 28 -9.25 5.19 -6.76
N THR A 29 -10.37 5.16 -7.51
CA THR A 29 -10.49 4.31 -8.69
C THR A 29 -9.42 4.65 -9.74
N VAL A 30 -9.21 5.94 -10.01
CA VAL A 30 -8.19 6.41 -10.96
C VAL A 30 -6.79 6.01 -10.50
N ALA A 31 -6.43 6.29 -9.24
CA ALA A 31 -5.14 5.92 -8.68
C ALA A 31 -4.89 4.40 -8.77
N LEU A 32 -5.87 3.58 -8.37
CA LEU A 32 -5.75 2.12 -8.46
C LEU A 32 -5.63 1.62 -9.90
N HIS A 33 -6.31 2.25 -10.87
CA HIS A 33 -6.14 1.92 -12.28
C HIS A 33 -4.71 2.20 -12.75
N LEU A 34 -4.14 3.36 -12.38
CA LEU A 34 -2.77 3.73 -12.75
C LEU A 34 -1.76 2.75 -12.14
N LEU A 35 -1.88 2.43 -10.85
CA LEU A 35 -0.99 1.49 -10.17
C LEU A 35 -1.10 0.06 -10.73
N ASN A 36 -2.30 -0.37 -11.12
CA ASN A 36 -2.53 -1.67 -11.75
C ASN A 36 -1.94 -1.71 -13.17
N ALA A 37 -2.09 -0.63 -13.96
CA ALA A 37 -1.50 -0.51 -15.29
C ALA A 37 0.04 -0.51 -15.24
N LYS A 38 0.64 0.04 -14.18
CA LYS A 38 2.08 -0.02 -13.91
C LYS A 38 2.55 -1.39 -13.38
N GLY A 39 1.65 -2.35 -13.18
CA GLY A 39 1.98 -3.67 -12.65
C GLY A 39 2.43 -3.68 -11.18
N LEU A 40 2.16 -2.60 -10.44
CA LEU A 40 2.57 -2.46 -9.04
C LEU A 40 1.62 -3.20 -8.09
N ILE A 41 0.33 -3.25 -8.44
CA ILE A 41 -0.72 -3.96 -7.73
C ILE A 41 -1.58 -4.76 -8.70
N ARG A 42 -2.35 -5.71 -8.16
CA ARG A 42 -3.57 -6.24 -8.79
C ARG A 42 -4.75 -5.88 -7.90
N SER A 43 -5.68 -5.07 -8.41
CA SER A 43 -6.92 -4.74 -7.70
C SER A 43 -8.09 -5.55 -8.26
N THR A 44 -8.83 -6.22 -7.40
CA THR A 44 -10.14 -6.81 -7.69
C THR A 44 -11.18 -6.24 -6.71
N ARG A 45 -12.41 -6.76 -6.73
CA ARG A 45 -13.44 -6.30 -5.78
C ARG A 45 -13.05 -6.76 -4.37
N ARG A 46 -12.98 -5.81 -3.43
CA ARG A 46 -12.64 -6.02 -2.00
C ARG A 46 -11.21 -6.51 -1.73
N GLN A 47 -10.32 -6.47 -2.71
CA GLN A 47 -8.99 -7.05 -2.56
C GLN A 47 -7.97 -6.29 -3.42
N ILE A 48 -6.85 -5.93 -2.81
CA ILE A 48 -5.67 -5.35 -3.47
C ILE A 48 -4.47 -6.21 -3.13
N VAL A 49 -3.85 -6.81 -4.15
CA VAL A 49 -2.63 -7.62 -4.01
C VAL A 49 -1.44 -6.78 -4.43
N ILE A 50 -0.42 -6.71 -3.57
CA ILE A 50 0.83 -6.02 -3.88
C ILE A 50 1.70 -6.94 -4.75
N LEU A 51 2.05 -6.47 -5.94
CA LEU A 51 2.89 -7.22 -6.89
C LEU A 51 4.35 -6.78 -6.80
N ASN A 52 4.58 -5.46 -6.68
CA ASN A 52 5.90 -4.85 -6.58
C ASN A 52 5.92 -3.79 -5.48
N ARG A 53 6.36 -4.18 -4.28
CA ARG A 53 6.46 -3.26 -3.14
C ARG A 53 7.54 -2.18 -3.35
N PRO A 54 8.78 -2.48 -3.80
CA PRO A 54 9.75 -1.45 -4.12
C PRO A 54 9.22 -0.39 -5.10
N GLY A 55 8.57 -0.83 -6.19
CA GLY A 55 7.99 0.10 -7.16
C GLY A 55 6.87 0.96 -6.59
N LEU A 56 6.07 0.47 -5.63
CA LEU A 56 5.10 1.31 -4.92
C LEU A 56 5.76 2.39 -4.06
N ILE A 57 6.92 2.11 -3.47
CA ILE A 57 7.68 3.08 -2.67
C ILE A 57 8.27 4.16 -3.56
N GLU A 58 8.81 3.77 -4.71
CA GLU A 58 9.30 4.71 -5.73
C GLU A 58 8.16 5.61 -6.25
N GLU A 59 7.01 5.02 -6.55
CA GLU A 59 5.80 5.72 -7.03
C GLU A 59 5.21 6.67 -5.98
N ALA A 60 5.51 6.46 -4.69
CA ALA A 60 5.15 7.39 -3.62
C ALA A 60 5.97 8.69 -3.66
N HIS A 61 6.98 8.80 -4.54
CA HIS A 61 7.80 10.01 -4.74
C HIS A 61 8.36 10.59 -3.44
N GLY A 62 8.85 9.73 -2.55
CA GLY A 62 9.45 10.13 -1.27
C GLY A 62 8.46 10.48 -0.16
N SER A 63 7.14 10.40 -0.41
CA SER A 63 6.12 10.52 0.64
C SER A 63 6.05 9.31 1.58
N TYR A 64 6.75 8.22 1.22
CA TYR A 64 6.87 7.01 2.02
C TYR A 64 8.34 6.67 2.26
N GLY A 65 8.70 6.32 3.50
CA GLY A 65 10.03 5.87 3.92
C GLY A 65 10.60 6.69 5.06
N ALA A 66 10.80 8.00 4.85
CA ALA A 66 11.48 8.87 5.82
C ALA A 66 10.70 9.02 7.12
N ALA A 67 9.38 9.19 7.05
CA ALA A 67 8.52 9.29 8.23
C ALA A 67 8.49 7.97 9.02
N GLU A 68 8.42 6.83 8.33
CA GLU A 68 8.43 5.50 8.93
C GLU A 68 9.78 5.17 9.58
N GLU A 69 10.87 5.61 8.97
CA GLU A 69 12.21 5.48 9.53
C GLU A 69 12.36 6.32 10.80
N GLU A 70 11.91 7.57 10.77
CA GLU A 70 11.97 8.46 11.92
C GLU A 70 11.08 7.98 13.07
N TYR A 71 9.87 7.50 12.76
CA TYR A 71 8.99 6.85 13.73
C TYR A 71 9.67 5.65 14.38
N ARG A 72 10.30 4.77 13.58
CA ARG A 72 11.02 3.60 14.10
C ARG A 72 12.20 4.00 14.97
N ARG A 73 12.93 5.07 14.60
CA ARG A 73 14.07 5.59 15.35
C ARG A 73 13.65 6.14 16.72
N LEU A 74 12.56 6.90 16.76
CA LEU A 74 12.08 7.60 17.95
C LEU A 74 11.27 6.70 18.88
N ILE A 75 10.37 5.89 18.34
CA ILE A 75 9.38 5.11 19.13
C ILE A 75 9.73 3.62 19.17
N GLY A 76 10.31 3.08 18.10
CA GLY A 76 10.53 1.64 17.93
C GLY A 76 11.51 1.00 18.92
N LYS A 77 12.28 1.80 19.67
CA LYS A 77 13.18 1.29 20.72
C LYS A 77 12.46 0.88 22.01
N ASP A 78 11.30 1.47 22.31
CA ASP A 78 10.55 1.19 23.55
C ASP A 78 9.55 0.01 23.42
N LEU A 79 9.14 -0.36 22.20
CA LEU A 79 8.22 -1.48 21.96
C LEU A 79 8.89 -2.86 21.92
N ALA A 80 10.21 -2.92 22.06
CA ALA A 80 10.99 -4.16 22.08
C ALA A 80 11.34 -4.62 23.51
N ARG A 81 10.73 -4.01 24.54
CA ARG A 81 10.88 -4.36 25.96
C ARG A 81 9.68 -5.09 26.53
#